data_AF-A0A438GZZ5-F1
#
_entry.id   AF-A0A438GZZ5-F1
#
_cell.length_a   1.000
_cell.length_b   1.000
_cell.length_c   1.000
_cell.angle_alpha   90.00
_cell.angle_beta   90.00
_cell.angle_gamma   90.00
#
_symmetry.space_group_name_H-M   'P 1'
#
loop_
_entity.id
_entity.type
_entity.pdbx_description
1 polymer ?
#
loop_
_entity_poly.entity_id
_entity_poly.type
_entity_poly.pdbx_seq_one_letter_code
_entity_poly.pdbx_strand_id
1 'polypeptide(L)'
;MMSPLICFDIVEWHRLERVLRQFGLQQGIPPSCSIEQHLHSVDRRGRHKYDWEAFHAQYITLWASCAERIVTAPPMVGAMQFHDPYMEWYRRITRRLITPPLHRDQMRCIRRHSSDCY
;
A
#
# COMPACT_ATOMS: atom_id res chain seq x y z
N MET A 1 -8.02 1.92 8.79
CA MET A 1 -8.28 3.38 8.95
C MET A 1 -7.56 4.17 7.86
N MET A 2 -8.18 5.20 7.26
CA MET A 2 -7.63 5.96 6.12
C MET A 2 -7.36 7.42 6.51
N SER A 3 -6.20 7.93 6.12
CA SER A 3 -5.81 9.33 6.31
C SER A 3 -5.42 9.93 4.97
N PRO A 4 -5.94 11.11 4.57
CA PRO A 4 -5.57 11.72 3.30
C PRO A 4 -4.20 12.38 3.42
N LEU A 5 -3.31 12.16 2.46
CA LEU A 5 -2.12 12.97 2.24
C LEU A 5 -2.48 14.04 1.22
N ILE A 6 -2.21 15.30 1.54
CA ILE A 6 -2.57 16.44 0.70
C ILE A 6 -1.28 17.13 0.25
N CYS A 7 -1.08 17.24 -1.06
CA CYS A 7 0.03 17.96 -1.67
C CYS A 7 -0.53 18.87 -2.78
N PHE A 8 -0.83 20.12 -2.42
CA PHE A 8 -1.47 21.10 -3.29
C PHE A 8 -2.80 20.59 -3.89
N ASP A 9 -2.78 20.18 -5.15
CA ASP A 9 -3.90 19.68 -5.95
C ASP A 9 -4.08 18.16 -5.88
N ILE A 10 -3.12 17.46 -5.28
CA ILE A 10 -3.11 16.00 -5.22
C ILE A 10 -3.54 15.58 -3.82
N VAL A 11 -4.50 14.66 -3.77
CA VAL A 11 -4.87 13.96 -2.55
C VAL A 11 -4.67 12.46 -2.75
N GLU A 12 -4.04 11.81 -1.78
CA GLU A 12 -3.81 10.36 -1.80
C GLU A 12 -4.23 9.73 -0.47
N TRP A 13 -4.94 8.59 -0.52
CA TRP A 13 -5.33 7.89 0.69
C TRP A 13 -4.20 7.03 1.26
N HIS A 14 -3.72 7.42 2.44
CA HIS A 14 -2.75 6.64 3.19
C HIS A 14 -3.44 5.64 4.11
N ARG A 15 -3.09 4.35 3.95
CA ARG A 15 -3.57 3.25 4.78
C ARG A 15 -2.51 2.86 5.81
N LEU A 16 -2.57 3.43 7.01
CA LEU A 16 -1.60 3.18 8.09
C LEU A 16 -1.44 1.68 8.41
N GLU A 17 -2.54 0.92 8.36
CA GLU A 17 -2.58 -0.53 8.58
C GLU A 17 -1.77 -1.36 7.56
N ARG A 18 -1.28 -0.75 6.46
CA ARG A 18 -0.47 -1.42 5.43
C ARG A 18 1.04 -1.24 5.61
N VAL A 19 1.44 -0.33 6.50
CA VAL A 19 2.84 0.09 6.70
C VAL A 19 3.33 -0.13 8.13
N LEU A 20 2.60 -0.89 8.94
CA LEU A 20 2.90 -1.15 10.36
C LEU A 20 4.33 -1.66 10.57
N ARG A 21 4.82 -2.48 9.64
CA ARG A 21 6.19 -3.03 9.67
C ARG A 21 7.28 -1.97 9.61
N GLN A 22 7.07 -0.84 8.91
CA GLN A 22 8.05 0.26 8.86
C GLN A 22 8.23 0.94 10.21
N PHE A 23 7.22 0.83 11.08
CA PHE A 23 7.21 1.38 12.43
C PHE A 23 7.51 0.34 13.51
N GLY A 24 8.00 -0.85 13.12
CA GLY A 24 8.33 -1.92 14.07
C GLY A 24 7.11 -2.61 14.68
N LEU A 25 5.92 -2.45 14.09
CA LEU A 25 4.69 -3.09 14.55
C LEU A 25 4.39 -4.35 13.73
N GLN A 26 3.69 -5.30 14.34
CA GLN A 26 3.25 -6.53 13.70
C GLN A 26 2.26 -6.23 12.58
N GLN A 27 2.54 -6.76 11.40
CA GLN A 27 1.74 -6.53 10.20
C GLN A 27 0.85 -7.76 9.93
N GLY A 28 -0.47 -7.54 9.92
CA GLY A 28 -1.44 -8.52 9.44
C GLY A 28 -1.63 -8.46 7.92
N ILE A 29 -2.44 -9.38 7.38
CA ILE A 29 -2.86 -9.34 5.97
C ILE A 29 -3.66 -8.05 5.74
N PRO A 30 -3.19 -7.12 4.90
CA PRO A 30 -3.87 -5.85 4.74
C PRO A 30 -5.16 -5.99 3.90
N PRO A 31 -6.22 -5.24 4.21
CA PRO A 31 -7.46 -5.25 3.45
C PRO A 31 -7.23 -4.71 2.04
N SER A 32 -7.91 -5.25 1.03
CA SER A 32 -7.76 -4.83 -0.37
C SER A 32 -7.78 -3.31 -0.53
N CYS A 33 -6.80 -2.77 -1.24
CA CYS A 33 -6.76 -1.34 -1.55
C CYS A 33 -7.49 -1.12 -2.87
N SER A 34 -8.65 -0.46 -2.84
CA SER A 34 -9.18 0.17 -4.04
C SER A 34 -8.40 1.47 -4.25
N ILE A 35 -7.65 1.57 -5.34
CA ILE A 35 -7.14 2.87 -5.79
C ILE A 35 -8.38 3.64 -6.24
N GLU A 36 -8.74 4.68 -5.48
CA GLU A 36 -9.81 5.59 -5.89
C GLU A 36 -9.31 6.41 -7.08
N GLN A 37 -9.47 5.84 -8.28
CA GLN A 37 -9.00 6.45 -9.54
C GLN A 37 -9.50 7.88 -9.74
N HIS A 38 -10.64 8.23 -9.13
CA HIS A 38 -11.21 9.57 -9.22
C HIS A 38 -10.36 10.65 -8.52
N LEU A 39 -9.59 10.32 -7.48
CA LEU A 39 -8.65 11.29 -6.90
C LEU A 39 -7.47 11.56 -7.84
N HIS A 40 -7.09 10.56 -8.65
CA HIS A 40 -5.97 10.65 -9.59
C HIS A 40 -6.36 11.21 -10.96
N SER A 41 -7.66 11.45 -11.21
CA SER A 41 -8.13 12.10 -12.44
C SER A 41 -8.10 13.63 -12.36
N VAL A 42 -7.82 14.17 -11.18
CA VAL A 42 -7.68 15.62 -10.95
C VAL A 42 -6.26 16.04 -11.33
N ASP A 43 -6.15 16.94 -12.30
CA ASP A 43 -4.88 17.50 -12.76
C ASP A 43 -4.87 19.03 -12.75
N ARG A 44 -3.68 19.64 -12.74
CA ARG A 44 -3.54 21.11 -12.70
C ARG A 44 -3.76 21.80 -14.04
N ARG A 45 -3.95 21.04 -15.14
CA ARG A 45 -3.94 21.60 -16.49
C ARG A 45 -5.09 22.60 -16.66
N GLY A 46 -4.76 23.86 -16.94
CA GLY A 46 -5.74 24.94 -17.11
C GLY A 46 -6.42 25.44 -15.84
N ARG A 47 -6.01 24.95 -14.65
CA ARG A 47 -6.66 25.23 -13.35
C ARG A 47 -5.83 26.14 -12.43
N HIS A 48 -5.22 27.19 -13.00
CA HIS A 48 -4.34 28.11 -12.24
C HIS A 48 -5.06 29.00 -11.22
N LYS A 49 -6.36 29.25 -11.38
CA LYS A 49 -7.20 30.03 -10.46
C LYS A 49 -8.23 29.18 -9.70
N TYR A 50 -8.02 27.86 -9.67
CA TYR A 50 -8.95 26.95 -9.02
C TYR A 50 -8.78 27.04 -7.51
N ASP A 51 -9.90 27.10 -6.80
CA ASP A 51 -9.92 27.12 -5.34
C ASP A 51 -9.72 25.70 -4.79
N TRP A 52 -8.44 25.33 -4.65
CA TRP A 52 -8.02 24.04 -4.11
C TRP A 52 -8.38 23.87 -2.63
N GLU A 53 -8.48 24.97 -1.87
CA GLU A 53 -8.88 24.93 -0.47
C GLU A 53 -10.34 24.51 -0.35
N ALA A 54 -11.23 25.15 -1.11
CA ALA A 54 -12.65 24.78 -1.14
C ALA A 54 -12.85 23.36 -1.70
N PHE A 55 -12.13 23.00 -2.78
CA PHE A 55 -12.24 21.67 -3.39
C PHE A 55 -11.76 20.56 -2.44
N HIS A 56 -10.71 20.80 -1.66
CA HIS A 56 -10.17 19.84 -0.72
C HIS A 56 -10.70 19.98 0.71
N ALA A 57 -11.68 20.84 0.97
CA ALA A 57 -12.18 21.13 2.32
C ALA A 57 -12.48 19.86 3.14
N GLN A 58 -13.15 18.87 2.53
CA GLN A 58 -13.43 17.60 3.20
C GLN A 58 -12.16 16.84 3.61
N TYR A 59 -11.13 16.85 2.77
CA TYR A 59 -9.87 16.16 3.05
C TYR A 59 -9.05 16.93 4.08
N ILE A 60 -9.09 18.27 4.05
CA ILE A 60 -8.46 19.13 5.06
C ILE A 60 -9.07 18.84 6.45
N THR A 61 -10.39 18.73 6.55
CA THR A 61 -11.06 18.33 7.81
C THR A 61 -10.63 16.94 8.27
N LEU A 62 -10.51 15.98 7.35
CA LEU A 62 -10.04 14.63 7.67
C LEU A 62 -8.55 14.60 8.05
N TRP A 63 -7.73 15.46 7.45
CA TRP A 63 -6.33 15.64 7.81
C TRP A 63 -6.18 16.24 9.20
N ALA A 64 -6.98 17.24 9.54
CA ALA A 64 -6.97 17.88 10.86
C ALA A 64 -7.24 16.89 12.01
N SER A 65 -8.06 15.87 11.77
CA SER A 65 -8.33 14.80 12.74
C SER A 65 -7.33 13.63 12.68
N CYS A 66 -6.30 13.66 11.82
CA CYS A 66 -5.38 12.52 11.65
C CYS A 66 -4.59 12.16 12.91
N ALA A 67 -4.34 13.11 13.82
CA ALA A 67 -3.67 12.83 15.09
C ALA A 67 -4.47 11.86 15.98
N GLU A 68 -5.79 11.81 15.83
CA GLU A 68 -6.67 10.88 16.55
C GLU A 68 -6.71 9.49 15.89
N ARG A 69 -6.16 9.37 14.68
CA ARG A 69 -6.23 8.18 13.83
C ARG A 69 -5.03 7.26 14.01
N ILE A 70 -4.67 7.00 15.26
CA ILE A 70 -3.51 6.18 15.62
C ILE A 70 -3.86 4.69 15.42
N VAL A 71 -3.02 3.98 14.66
CA VAL A 71 -3.14 2.52 14.55
C VAL A 71 -2.29 1.86 15.62
N THR A 72 -2.92 1.03 16.43
CA THR A 72 -2.26 0.25 17.49
C THR A 72 -2.15 -1.21 17.04
N ALA A 73 -0.94 -1.76 17.13
CA ALA A 73 -0.66 -3.17 16.90
C ALA A 73 0.44 -3.63 17.86
N PRO A 74 0.57 -4.94 18.14
CA PRO A 74 1.67 -5.46 18.93
C PRO A 74 3.02 -5.12 18.28
N PRO A 75 4.08 -4.87 19.06
CA PRO A 75 5.43 -4.72 18.49
C PRO A 75 5.86 -6.01 17.80
N MET A 76 6.61 -5.89 16.72
CA MET A 76 7.21 -7.02 16.03
C MET A 76 8.38 -7.56 16.86
N VAL A 77 8.25 -8.79 17.37
CA VAL A 77 9.29 -9.46 18.16
C VAL A 77 9.99 -10.49 17.28
N GLY A 78 11.26 -10.27 16.98
CA GLY A 78 12.08 -11.18 16.19
C GLY A 78 11.67 -11.30 14.71
N ALA A 79 12.15 -12.35 14.05
CA ALA A 79 11.79 -12.64 12.67
C ALA A 79 10.40 -13.28 12.58
N MET A 80 9.57 -12.87 11.60
CA MET A 80 8.29 -13.52 11.36
C MET A 80 8.51 -14.94 10.84
N GLN A 81 7.72 -15.88 11.34
CA GLN A 81 7.82 -17.29 10.98
C GLN A 81 7.55 -17.51 9.49
N PHE A 82 8.15 -18.56 8.92
CA PHE A 82 7.94 -18.88 7.52
C PHE A 82 6.44 -19.06 7.21
N HIS A 83 5.69 -19.77 8.05
CA HIS A 83 4.24 -20.02 7.87
C HIS A 83 3.32 -18.96 8.48
N ASP A 84 3.86 -17.77 8.82
CA ASP A 84 3.01 -16.69 9.27
C ASP A 84 2.00 -16.29 8.15
N PRO A 85 0.70 -16.10 8.44
CA PRO A 85 -0.31 -15.78 7.43
C PRO A 85 0.04 -14.55 6.58
N TYR A 86 0.68 -13.53 7.18
CA TYR A 86 1.14 -12.37 6.44
C TYR A 86 2.33 -12.72 5.54
N MET A 87 3.28 -13.52 5.99
CA MET A 87 4.44 -13.93 5.16
C MET A 87 4.01 -14.78 3.96
N GLU A 88 3.04 -15.68 4.15
CA GLU A 88 2.44 -16.45 3.06
C GLU A 88 1.72 -15.55 2.05
N TRP A 89 0.90 -14.63 2.54
CA TRP A 89 0.23 -13.63 1.71
C TRP A 89 1.25 -12.78 0.93
N TYR A 90 2.28 -12.27 1.62
CA TYR A 90 3.30 -11.38 1.04
C TYR A 90 4.08 -12.07 -0.07
N ARG A 91 4.53 -13.32 0.14
CA ARG A 91 5.23 -14.08 -0.91
C ARG A 91 4.32 -14.41 -2.08
N ARG A 92 3.03 -14.65 -1.86
CA ARG A 92 2.05 -14.92 -2.92
C ARG A 92 1.82 -13.71 -3.82
N ILE A 93 1.79 -12.50 -3.26
CA ILE A 93 1.52 -11.28 -4.04
C ILE A 93 2.77 -10.63 -4.63
N THR A 94 3.93 -10.83 -4.00
CA THR A 94 5.17 -10.16 -4.41
C THR A 94 5.74 -10.82 -5.66
N ARG A 95 5.87 -10.03 -6.73
CA ARG A 95 6.61 -10.45 -7.93
C ARG A 95 8.08 -10.17 -7.71
N ARG A 96 8.87 -11.23 -7.49
CA ARG A 96 10.33 -11.11 -7.25
C ARG A 96 11.15 -10.91 -8.53
N LEU A 97 10.56 -11.22 -9.69
CA LEU A 97 11.19 -11.08 -11.00
C LEU A 97 10.23 -10.33 -11.92
N ILE A 98 10.71 -9.25 -12.53
CA ILE A 98 10.02 -8.55 -13.61
C ILE A 98 10.73 -8.97 -14.90
N THR A 99 10.19 -9.97 -15.59
CA THR A 99 10.74 -10.42 -16.87
C THR A 99 10.08 -9.61 -18.00
N PRO A 100 10.85 -9.10 -18.99
CA PRO A 100 10.28 -8.49 -20.17
C PRO A 100 9.33 -9.44 -20.91
N PRO A 101 8.26 -8.95 -21.56
CA PRO A 101 7.23 -9.78 -22.19
C PRO A 101 7.72 -10.63 -23.38
N LEU A 102 9.00 -10.55 -23.76
CA LEU A 102 9.54 -11.23 -24.94
C LEU A 102 9.99 -12.69 -24.74
N HIS A 103 9.88 -13.26 -23.53
CA HIS A 103 10.36 -14.63 -23.26
C HIS A 103 9.30 -15.52 -22.59
N ARG A 104 8.07 -15.53 -23.11
CA ARG A 104 6.95 -16.29 -22.51
C ARG A 104 6.91 -17.78 -22.89
N ASP A 105 7.78 -18.24 -23.79
CA ASP A 105 7.74 -19.63 -24.28
C ASP A 105 8.68 -20.60 -23.56
N GLN A 106 9.42 -20.18 -22.53
CA GLN A 106 10.43 -21.06 -21.90
C GLN A 106 10.33 -21.25 -20.38
N MET A 107 9.20 -20.91 -19.74
CA MET A 107 9.04 -21.08 -18.28
C MET A 107 7.93 -22.07 -17.88
N ARG A 108 7.81 -23.19 -18.61
CA ARG A 108 7.02 -24.34 -18.12
C ARG A 108 7.82 -25.27 -17.19
N CYS A 109 9.12 -25.04 -16.97
CA CYS A 109 9.98 -26.00 -16.25
C CYS A 109 10.35 -25.65 -14.79
N ILE A 110 10.02 -24.49 -14.24
CA ILE A 110 10.41 -24.14 -12.85
C ILE A 110 9.20 -24.15 -11.91
N ARG A 111 8.47 -25.27 -11.88
CA ARG A 111 7.40 -25.49 -10.88
C ARG A 111 7.55 -26.79 -10.09
N ARG A 112 8.68 -27.50 -10.19
CA ARG A 112 8.84 -28.83 -9.56
C ARG A 112 10.04 -29.08 -8.66
N HIS A 113 10.95 -28.14 -8.44
CA HIS A 113 12.07 -28.38 -7.51
C HIS A 113 12.30 -27.19 -6.60
N SER A 114 11.59 -27.16 -5.48
CA SER A 114 11.97 -26.42 -4.27
C SER A 114 11.30 -27.08 -3.06
N SER A 115 11.40 -28.40 -3.01
CA SER A 115 11.43 -29.15 -1.75
C SER A 115 12.91 -29.49 -1.57
N ASP A 116 13.44 -29.26 -0.38
CA ASP A 116 14.85 -29.40 0.02
C ASP A 116 15.69 -28.14 -0.17
N CYS A 117 15.72 -27.32 0.88
CA CYS A 117 16.93 -26.68 1.42
C CYS A 117 16.58 -26.00 2.76
N TYR A 118 16.94 -26.70 3.85
CA TYR A 118 17.07 -26.33 5.28
C TYR A 118 15.88 -25.70 6.03
#